data_AF-A0A1F9EZC4-F1
#
_entry.id   AF-A0A1F9EZC4-F1
#
_cell.length_a   1.000
_cell.length_b   1.000
_cell.length_c   1.000
_cell.angle_alpha   90.00
_cell.angle_beta   90.00
_cell.angle_gamma   90.00
#
_symmetry.space_group_name_H-M   'P 1'
#
loop_
_entity.id
_entity.type
_entity.pdbx_description
1 polymer ?
#
loop_
_entity_poly.entity_id
_entity_poly.type
_entity_poly.pdbx_seq_one_letter_code
_entity_poly.pdbx_strand_id
1 'polypeptide(L)'
;MVRVTRSSTQAANNINDAAPVEQAVETGGVGELGPVAAKDDFGVGSASSTVSLDKGSLTLPASTTSGRVTRDVLGGIDRNGSGRGLNNGSGHLASARGRIAASAWDHPEQIVGRLTQTPAGGGRGNSVYRCGPSNLLAQAVMNGPDATARFLRRAAEQTPDARLSPAEKTELRGIADAVQNRTATFEQLSRAQGLLYQAGNSRTDVIDACNQAVRTGRLSAAERRQVDGFRTSLQNGGSMTTQDGATLSRLLTKAFGQPVTVRGYDDPQHPGDASRRFVGVEVGGALRRTDRSGFGDDELRQLGTLGGARGRDVRMDATTLRQLFDGLRPGESATIRVSGDDSGSDANHFVTIGRRPDGTAYLYNPDPGRGDFTLFTGARGREQPQAFLDQLQRYEDRTVVDGDQEMPSAVVNSY
;
A
#
# COMPACT_ATOMS: atom_id res chain seq x y z
N MET A 1 -41.70 -2.25 -44.78
CA MET A 1 -41.07 -3.56 -44.48
C MET A 1 -41.32 -3.88 -43.01
N VAL A 2 -41.66 -5.12 -42.67
CA VAL A 2 -41.83 -5.61 -41.30
C VAL A 2 -41.11 -6.95 -41.21
N ARG A 3 -40.39 -7.21 -40.12
CA ARG A 3 -39.76 -8.52 -39.88
C ARG A 3 -40.04 -8.97 -38.45
N VAL A 4 -40.70 -10.13 -38.33
CA VAL A 4 -41.12 -10.72 -37.05
C VAL A 4 -40.03 -11.67 -36.53
N THR A 5 -40.03 -11.85 -35.21
CA THR A 5 -39.12 -12.71 -34.44
C THR A 5 -39.23 -14.20 -34.76
N ARG A 6 -38.22 -14.97 -34.34
CA ARG A 6 -38.41 -16.29 -33.73
C ARG A 6 -37.34 -16.54 -32.66
N SER A 7 -37.73 -17.28 -31.63
CA SER A 7 -36.87 -17.82 -30.58
C SER A 7 -36.87 -19.35 -30.68
N SER A 8 -35.86 -20.01 -30.12
CA SER A 8 -35.79 -21.48 -30.03
C SER A 8 -35.07 -21.92 -28.76
N THR A 9 -35.85 -22.24 -27.73
CA THR A 9 -35.40 -23.02 -26.57
C THR A 9 -35.66 -24.50 -26.86
N GLN A 10 -34.73 -25.40 -26.53
CA GLN A 10 -35.00 -26.84 -26.47
C GLN A 10 -34.14 -27.53 -25.41
N ALA A 11 -34.69 -28.55 -24.74
CA ALA A 11 -34.09 -29.27 -23.61
C ALA A 11 -34.69 -30.69 -23.49
N ALA A 12 -34.12 -31.53 -22.60
CA ALA A 12 -34.48 -32.93 -22.30
C ALA A 12 -34.20 -33.94 -23.45
N ASN A 13 -33.94 -35.25 -23.23
CA ASN A 13 -33.83 -36.11 -22.03
C ASN A 13 -32.82 -37.27 -22.34
N ASN A 14 -32.47 -38.29 -21.54
CA ASN A 14 -32.88 -38.92 -20.26
C ASN A 14 -31.71 -38.84 -19.22
N ILE A 15 -31.69 -39.29 -17.95
CA ILE A 15 -32.42 -40.28 -17.09
C ILE A 15 -31.93 -41.75 -17.14
N ASN A 16 -31.13 -42.18 -16.14
CA ASN A 16 -31.15 -43.48 -15.41
C ASN A 16 -29.85 -43.68 -14.57
N ASP A 17 -29.81 -44.41 -13.44
CA ASP A 17 -30.73 -44.47 -12.28
C ASP A 17 -30.06 -45.30 -11.15
N ALA A 18 -30.19 -44.91 -9.87
CA ALA A 18 -30.10 -45.77 -8.66
C ALA A 18 -29.99 -44.99 -7.32
N ALA A 19 -30.88 -45.31 -6.38
CA ALA A 19 -30.82 -45.05 -4.92
C ALA A 19 -31.73 -46.13 -4.25
N PRO A 20 -32.26 -46.03 -3.02
CA PRO A 20 -31.83 -45.33 -1.79
C PRO A 20 -31.86 -46.25 -0.52
N VAL A 21 -31.34 -45.77 0.62
CA VAL A 21 -31.80 -46.05 2.02
C VAL A 21 -31.43 -44.78 2.83
N GLU A 22 -32.27 -44.05 3.59
CA GLU A 22 -32.99 -44.35 4.85
C GLU A 22 -32.05 -44.79 6.01
N GLN A 23 -32.15 -44.34 7.28
CA GLN A 23 -33.07 -43.51 8.11
C GLN A 23 -32.23 -42.55 9.01
N ALA A 24 -32.66 -41.36 9.48
CA ALA A 24 -33.49 -41.03 10.68
C ALA A 24 -32.95 -41.61 12.04
N VAL A 25 -33.05 -41.00 13.24
CA VAL A 25 -33.41 -39.66 13.81
C VAL A 25 -32.89 -39.63 15.30
N GLU A 26 -33.24 -38.65 16.16
CA GLU A 26 -33.02 -38.57 17.64
C GLU A 26 -31.62 -38.11 18.17
N THR A 27 -31.47 -37.68 19.45
CA THR A 27 -31.99 -36.43 20.09
C THR A 27 -31.17 -36.05 21.36
N GLY A 28 -31.18 -34.76 21.74
CA GLY A 28 -30.74 -34.27 23.08
C GLY A 28 -29.22 -34.01 23.24
N GLY A 29 -28.77 -33.25 24.25
CA GLY A 29 -29.55 -32.40 25.16
C GLY A 29 -28.80 -31.90 26.42
N VAL A 30 -28.65 -30.57 26.55
CA VAL A 30 -28.40 -29.77 27.78
C VAL A 30 -27.08 -30.01 28.58
N GLY A 31 -26.40 -28.92 28.96
CA GLY A 31 -25.24 -28.99 29.88
C GLY A 31 -24.45 -27.69 30.06
N GLU A 32 -25.03 -26.66 30.70
CA GLU A 32 -24.24 -25.54 31.23
C GLU A 32 -23.52 -25.93 32.53
N LEU A 33 -22.36 -25.32 32.82
CA LEU A 33 -22.08 -24.60 34.08
C LEU A 33 -20.62 -24.10 34.21
N GLY A 34 -20.48 -22.82 34.60
CA GLY A 34 -19.54 -22.39 35.66
C GLY A 34 -18.03 -22.24 35.36
N PRO A 35 -17.44 -21.03 35.52
CA PRO A 35 -15.99 -20.84 35.51
C PRO A 35 -15.35 -21.06 36.90
N VAL A 36 -14.04 -21.32 36.93
CA VAL A 36 -13.20 -21.28 38.16
C VAL A 36 -12.01 -20.35 37.92
N ALA A 37 -11.57 -19.65 38.97
CA ALA A 37 -10.61 -18.54 38.89
C ALA A 37 -9.14 -18.97 38.95
N ALA A 38 -8.25 -18.01 38.63
CA ALA A 38 -6.81 -18.18 38.56
C ALA A 38 -6.12 -18.39 39.92
N LYS A 39 -4.88 -18.88 39.89
CA LYS A 39 -3.76 -18.27 40.62
C LYS A 39 -2.37 -18.63 40.06
N ASP A 40 -1.51 -17.61 40.09
CA ASP A 40 -0.06 -17.56 40.28
C ASP A 40 0.74 -18.88 40.32
N ASP A 41 1.87 -18.94 39.60
CA ASP A 41 3.18 -18.81 40.27
C ASP A 41 4.35 -18.46 39.33
N PHE A 42 5.46 -17.95 39.89
CA PHE A 42 6.69 -17.58 39.15
C PHE A 42 7.72 -18.72 39.13
N GLY A 43 8.23 -19.09 37.95
CA GLY A 43 9.26 -20.14 37.80
C GLY A 43 10.42 -19.72 36.90
N VAL A 44 11.53 -19.24 37.47
CA VAL A 44 12.78 -18.96 36.73
C VAL A 44 13.65 -20.22 36.70
N GLY A 45 13.73 -20.88 35.54
CA GLY A 45 14.53 -22.09 35.35
C GLY A 45 15.55 -21.96 34.21
N SER A 46 16.83 -21.82 34.54
CA SER A 46 17.93 -21.81 33.57
C SER A 46 18.36 -23.22 33.18
N ALA A 47 17.98 -23.70 32.00
CA ALA A 47 18.42 -24.99 31.47
C ALA A 47 19.76 -24.86 30.72
N SER A 48 20.84 -25.43 31.28
CA SER A 48 22.12 -25.58 30.59
C SER A 48 22.22 -26.93 29.88
N SER A 49 22.22 -26.94 28.54
CA SER A 49 22.39 -28.16 27.74
C SER A 49 23.86 -28.51 27.55
N THR A 50 24.34 -29.52 28.27
CA THR A 50 25.69 -30.08 28.09
C THR A 50 25.74 -30.96 26.84
N VAL A 51 26.64 -30.68 25.90
CA VAL A 51 26.96 -31.57 24.76
C VAL A 51 28.40 -32.02 24.87
N SER A 52 28.61 -33.30 25.15
CA SER A 52 29.94 -33.92 25.11
C SER A 52 30.33 -34.25 23.67
N LEU A 53 31.49 -33.78 23.24
CA LEU A 53 32.17 -34.28 22.04
C LEU A 53 33.53 -34.87 22.44
N ASP A 54 33.75 -36.12 22.04
CA ASP A 54 34.97 -36.88 22.33
C ASP A 54 36.04 -36.61 21.25
N LYS A 55 37.33 -36.65 21.66
CA LYS A 55 38.55 -36.50 20.85
C LYS A 55 38.69 -35.23 20.01
N GLY A 56 39.36 -34.21 20.57
CA GLY A 56 39.93 -33.09 19.81
C GLY A 56 40.51 -31.98 20.67
N SER A 57 41.77 -32.13 21.11
CA SER A 57 42.45 -31.11 21.92
C SER A 57 42.92 -29.93 21.07
N LEU A 58 42.35 -28.73 21.28
CA LEU A 58 42.89 -27.47 20.77
C LEU A 58 43.13 -26.50 21.94
N THR A 59 44.39 -26.12 22.15
CA THR A 59 44.78 -25.17 23.19
C THR A 59 44.54 -23.73 22.71
N LEU A 60 43.70 -22.97 23.42
CA LEU A 60 43.52 -21.54 23.19
C LEU A 60 44.39 -20.72 24.17
N PRO A 61 45.08 -19.65 23.73
CA PRO A 61 45.71 -18.69 24.64
C PRO A 61 44.65 -17.86 25.38
N ALA A 62 44.92 -17.50 26.63
CA ALA A 62 43.97 -16.79 27.48
C ALA A 62 44.13 -15.26 27.41
N SER A 63 43.01 -14.53 27.53
CA SER A 63 42.90 -13.06 27.69
C SER A 63 43.26 -12.21 26.44
N THR A 64 42.83 -10.96 26.29
CA THR A 64 42.17 -10.04 27.25
C THR A 64 41.17 -9.07 26.57
N THR A 65 40.28 -8.48 27.38
CA THR A 65 39.64 -7.15 27.20
C THR A 65 38.47 -6.99 26.21
N SER A 66 37.32 -6.65 26.80
CA SER A 66 36.18 -5.88 26.28
C SER A 66 36.25 -5.39 24.81
N GLY A 67 35.66 -6.17 23.90
CA GLY A 67 35.45 -5.80 22.49
C GLY A 67 33.98 -5.50 22.19
N ARG A 68 33.68 -4.30 21.67
CA ARG A 68 32.33 -3.83 21.36
C ARG A 68 31.77 -4.53 20.12
N VAL A 69 30.92 -5.55 20.29
CA VAL A 69 30.34 -6.36 19.20
C VAL A 69 29.29 -5.58 18.40
N THR A 70 29.74 -4.68 17.52
CA THR A 70 28.90 -3.95 16.57
C THR A 70 29.65 -3.62 15.27
N ARG A 71 29.86 -4.60 14.37
CA ARG A 71 30.25 -4.29 12.97
C ARG A 71 29.98 -5.35 11.89
N ASP A 72 30.15 -6.64 12.18
CA ASP A 72 30.48 -7.61 11.11
C ASP A 72 29.29 -8.27 10.38
N VAL A 73 28.04 -7.86 10.65
CA VAL A 73 26.83 -8.39 9.98
C VAL A 73 26.55 -7.71 8.62
N LEU A 74 27.32 -6.68 8.23
CA LEU A 74 27.18 -5.97 6.94
C LEU A 74 28.46 -6.02 6.07
N GLY A 75 29.36 -6.97 6.35
CA GLY A 75 30.62 -7.16 5.61
C GLY A 75 30.46 -7.81 4.25
N GLY A 76 29.85 -7.09 3.27
CA GLY A 76 29.74 -7.60 1.90
C GLY A 76 29.09 -6.69 0.86
N ILE A 77 28.38 -5.63 1.27
CA ILE A 77 27.70 -4.73 0.32
C ILE A 77 28.71 -3.71 -0.24
N ASP A 78 29.10 -3.88 -1.51
CA ASP A 78 29.90 -2.89 -2.24
C ASP A 78 29.16 -1.55 -2.28
N ARG A 79 29.83 -0.48 -1.87
CA ARG A 79 29.29 0.88 -1.85
C ARG A 79 29.01 1.45 -3.26
N ASN A 80 29.51 0.81 -4.30
CA ASN A 80 29.24 1.15 -5.70
C ASN A 80 28.12 0.31 -6.33
N GLY A 81 27.67 -0.77 -5.69
CA GLY A 81 26.77 -1.77 -6.27
C GLY A 81 25.41 -1.88 -5.58
N SER A 82 24.34 -1.98 -6.36
CA SER A 82 22.94 -2.29 -5.96
C SER A 82 22.22 -1.29 -5.02
N GLY A 83 22.77 -0.95 -3.85
CA GLY A 83 22.04 -0.24 -2.79
C GLY A 83 22.18 1.29 -2.84
N ARG A 84 21.06 2.02 -2.73
CA ARG A 84 21.01 3.48 -2.56
C ARG A 84 20.11 3.87 -1.38
N GLY A 85 20.51 4.91 -0.64
CA GLY A 85 19.73 5.46 0.48
C GLY A 85 19.56 4.49 1.66
N LEU A 86 20.64 3.85 2.10
CA LEU A 86 20.64 2.97 3.28
C LEU A 86 20.40 3.78 4.57
N ASN A 87 19.33 3.48 5.30
CA ASN A 87 19.04 4.11 6.59
C ASN A 87 19.89 3.49 7.71
N ASN A 88 20.92 4.20 8.16
CA ASN A 88 21.80 3.76 9.25
C ASN A 88 21.18 3.89 10.67
N GLY A 89 20.02 4.56 10.80
CA GLY A 89 19.33 4.84 12.05
C GLY A 89 19.31 6.32 12.47
N SER A 90 20.01 7.23 11.77
CA SER A 90 19.75 8.67 11.89
C SER A 90 18.67 9.08 10.88
N GLY A 91 17.45 9.32 11.36
CA GLY A 91 16.22 9.55 10.56
C GLY A 91 16.16 10.86 9.77
N HIS A 92 17.20 11.16 9.00
CA HIS A 92 17.27 12.25 8.02
C HIS A 92 17.61 11.64 6.66
N LEU A 93 16.61 10.98 6.08
CA LEU A 93 16.66 10.48 4.71
C LEU A 93 16.77 11.68 3.76
N ALA A 94 17.95 11.84 3.16
CA ALA A 94 18.29 13.04 2.41
C ALA A 94 17.60 13.08 1.04
N SER A 95 16.33 13.49 1.03
CA SER A 95 15.62 13.89 -0.19
C SER A 95 16.47 14.93 -0.92
N ALA A 96 16.83 14.64 -2.18
CA ALA A 96 17.73 15.52 -2.92
C ALA A 96 17.08 16.87 -3.28
N ARG A 97 17.90 17.81 -3.74
CA ARG A 97 17.50 19.18 -4.07
C ARG A 97 18.08 19.63 -5.40
N GLY A 98 17.44 20.62 -6.02
CA GLY A 98 17.84 21.22 -7.27
C GLY A 98 17.52 20.36 -8.50
N ARG A 99 18.02 20.82 -9.65
CA ARG A 99 17.75 20.26 -10.97
C ARG A 99 18.25 18.82 -11.09
N ILE A 100 17.40 17.94 -11.61
CA ILE A 100 17.77 16.57 -11.99
C ILE A 100 18.59 16.64 -13.28
N ALA A 101 19.75 15.98 -13.31
CA ALA A 101 20.60 15.94 -14.50
C ALA A 101 19.88 15.23 -15.66
N ALA A 102 20.02 15.73 -16.90
CA ALA A 102 19.30 15.19 -18.04
C ALA A 102 19.59 13.70 -18.32
N SER A 103 20.79 13.23 -17.97
CA SER A 103 21.23 11.83 -18.05
C SER A 103 20.70 10.94 -16.91
N ALA A 104 20.26 11.51 -15.78
CA ALA A 104 19.62 10.74 -14.71
C ALA A 104 18.24 10.20 -15.12
N TRP A 105 17.66 10.68 -16.23
CA TRP A 105 16.44 10.13 -16.82
C TRP A 105 16.67 8.85 -17.64
N ASP A 106 17.92 8.59 -18.07
CA ASP A 106 18.34 7.30 -18.64
C ASP A 106 18.82 6.32 -17.54
N HIS A 107 19.12 6.87 -16.36
CA HIS A 107 19.52 6.18 -15.15
C HIS A 107 18.56 6.49 -13.98
N PRO A 108 17.26 6.13 -14.09
CA PRO A 108 16.22 6.55 -13.14
C PRO A 108 16.47 6.08 -11.71
N GLU A 109 17.34 5.08 -11.48
CA GLU A 109 17.76 4.67 -10.15
C GLU A 109 18.52 5.79 -9.40
N GLN A 110 19.14 6.74 -10.12
CA GLN A 110 19.76 7.94 -9.56
C GLN A 110 18.75 9.00 -9.10
N ILE A 111 17.53 8.97 -9.65
CA ILE A 111 16.41 9.83 -9.24
C ILE A 111 15.68 9.15 -8.07
N VAL A 112 15.20 7.93 -8.28
CA VAL A 112 14.35 7.21 -7.32
C VAL A 112 15.09 6.87 -6.03
N GLY A 113 16.39 6.53 -6.10
CA GLY A 113 17.23 6.34 -4.91
C GLY A 113 17.54 7.63 -4.12
N ARG A 114 16.86 8.74 -4.44
CA ARG A 114 16.90 10.05 -3.76
C ARG A 114 15.50 10.63 -3.51
N LEU A 115 14.43 9.88 -3.83
CA LEU A 115 13.05 10.21 -3.47
C LEU A 115 12.73 9.48 -2.16
N THR A 116 12.59 10.24 -1.07
CA THR A 116 12.36 9.72 0.28
C THR A 116 11.26 10.49 0.99
N GLN A 117 10.47 9.81 1.81
CA GLN A 117 9.27 10.31 2.46
C GLN A 117 9.53 10.80 3.90
N THR A 118 10.51 11.70 4.10
CA THR A 118 10.49 12.55 5.31
C THR A 118 11.40 13.78 5.21
N PRO A 119 10.85 14.99 5.43
CA PRO A 119 11.49 15.98 6.27
C PRO A 119 11.20 15.65 7.75
N ALA A 120 12.18 15.05 8.43
CA ALA A 120 12.35 14.94 9.89
C ALA A 120 11.11 14.96 10.82
N GLY A 121 10.86 13.83 11.52
CA GLY A 121 10.34 13.87 12.90
C GLY A 121 8.86 13.58 13.16
N GLY A 122 8.15 12.88 12.26
CA GLY A 122 6.78 12.41 12.51
C GLY A 122 6.69 11.37 13.65
N GLY A 123 5.67 11.47 14.50
CA GLY A 123 5.44 10.54 15.61
C GLY A 123 4.61 9.30 15.25
N ARG A 124 4.89 8.17 15.92
CA ARG A 124 4.37 6.81 15.65
C ARG A 124 2.85 6.62 15.53
N GLY A 125 2.03 7.57 15.99
CA GLY A 125 0.56 7.46 16.03
C GLY A 125 -0.18 8.20 14.90
N ASN A 126 0.50 8.64 13.85
CA ASN A 126 -0.09 9.44 12.77
C ASN A 126 -0.02 8.68 11.43
N SER A 127 -1.01 8.87 10.56
CA SER A 127 -1.11 8.21 9.23
C SER A 127 -0.15 8.82 8.20
N VAL A 128 1.14 8.89 8.55
CA VAL A 128 2.26 9.36 7.70
C VAL A 128 2.91 8.18 6.94
N TYR A 129 2.55 6.94 7.30
CA TYR A 129 3.23 5.71 6.91
C TYR A 129 2.79 5.07 5.59
N ARG A 130 1.55 5.29 5.09
CA ARG A 130 1.09 4.63 3.86
C ARG A 130 1.61 5.34 2.62
N CYS A 131 2.87 5.05 2.30
CA CYS A 131 3.69 5.71 1.29
C CYS A 131 3.37 5.35 -0.18
N GLY A 132 2.10 5.07 -0.47
CA GLY A 132 1.62 4.54 -1.75
C GLY A 132 1.85 5.46 -2.98
N PRO A 133 1.40 6.72 -2.98
CA PRO A 133 1.68 7.70 -4.04
C PRO A 133 3.18 7.87 -4.35
N SER A 134 4.04 7.80 -3.34
CA SER A 134 5.50 7.82 -3.51
C SER A 134 6.02 6.59 -4.27
N ASN A 135 5.40 5.42 -4.05
CA ASN A 135 5.67 4.19 -4.80
C ASN A 135 5.18 4.28 -6.25
N LEU A 136 3.96 4.76 -6.52
CA LEU A 136 3.47 4.93 -7.89
C LEU A 136 4.32 5.89 -8.72
N LEU A 137 4.70 7.04 -8.15
CA LEU A 137 5.58 7.98 -8.85
C LEU A 137 6.94 7.34 -9.15
N ALA A 138 7.51 6.59 -8.21
CA ALA A 138 8.76 5.86 -8.44
C ALA A 138 8.63 4.81 -9.56
N GLN A 139 7.52 4.08 -9.65
CA GLN A 139 7.25 3.15 -10.75
C GLN A 139 7.20 3.85 -12.11
N ALA A 140 6.55 5.03 -12.16
CA ALA A 140 6.52 5.87 -13.36
C ALA A 140 7.94 6.37 -13.75
N VAL A 141 8.75 6.80 -12.77
CA VAL A 141 10.14 7.26 -13.00
C VAL A 141 11.05 6.11 -13.42
N MET A 142 10.91 4.90 -12.86
CA MET A 142 11.65 3.70 -13.30
C MET A 142 11.25 3.23 -14.71
N ASN A 143 10.12 3.71 -15.23
CA ASN A 143 9.70 3.56 -16.63
C ASN A 143 10.08 4.76 -17.52
N GLY A 144 10.82 5.75 -16.99
CA GLY A 144 11.41 6.86 -17.72
C GLY A 144 10.56 8.14 -17.78
N PRO A 145 11.08 9.21 -18.44
CA PRO A 145 10.46 10.53 -18.45
C PRO A 145 9.09 10.52 -19.13
N ASP A 146 8.90 9.79 -20.22
CA ASP A 146 7.62 9.75 -20.94
C ASP A 146 6.52 9.08 -20.11
N ALA A 147 6.83 7.98 -19.42
CA ALA A 147 5.90 7.29 -18.51
C ALA A 147 5.52 8.20 -17.33
N THR A 148 6.51 8.88 -16.75
CA THR A 148 6.29 9.85 -15.67
C THR A 148 5.44 11.03 -16.12
N ALA A 149 5.72 11.60 -17.29
CA ALA A 149 4.97 12.73 -17.82
C ALA A 149 3.53 12.35 -18.20
N ARG A 150 3.30 11.15 -18.76
CA ARG A 150 1.96 10.58 -18.94
C ARG A 150 1.22 10.44 -17.60
N PHE A 151 1.88 9.83 -16.61
CA PHE A 151 1.31 9.60 -15.28
C PHE A 151 0.85 10.90 -14.62
N LEU A 152 1.71 11.92 -14.59
CA LEU A 152 1.40 13.21 -13.96
C LEU A 152 0.35 14.02 -14.73
N ARG A 153 0.36 14.05 -16.07
CA ARG A 153 -0.68 14.72 -16.87
C ARG A 153 -2.05 14.07 -16.67
N ARG A 154 -2.13 12.74 -16.75
CA ARG A 154 -3.39 12.01 -16.59
C ARG A 154 -3.93 12.12 -15.17
N ALA A 155 -3.07 12.06 -14.14
CA ALA A 155 -3.48 12.37 -12.77
C ALA A 155 -4.08 13.78 -12.65
N ALA A 156 -3.49 14.80 -13.28
CA ALA A 156 -4.02 16.17 -13.28
C ALA A 156 -5.35 16.33 -14.05
N GLU A 157 -5.56 15.54 -15.10
CA GLU A 157 -6.76 15.58 -15.95
C GLU A 157 -7.94 14.82 -15.33
N GLN A 158 -7.71 13.57 -14.88
CA GLN A 158 -8.76 12.64 -14.46
C GLN A 158 -9.21 12.84 -13.00
N THR A 159 -8.36 13.43 -12.15
CA THR A 159 -8.71 13.73 -10.76
C THR A 159 -9.81 14.81 -10.71
N PRO A 160 -10.89 14.67 -9.91
CA PRO A 160 -11.91 15.71 -9.79
C PRO A 160 -11.39 17.06 -9.27
N ASP A 161 -12.00 18.17 -9.69
CA ASP A 161 -11.61 19.54 -9.24
C ASP A 161 -11.74 19.74 -7.72
N ALA A 162 -12.58 18.94 -7.06
CA ALA A 162 -12.72 18.92 -5.61
C ALA A 162 -11.44 18.42 -4.91
N ARG A 163 -10.71 17.47 -5.54
CA ARG A 163 -9.48 16.85 -5.03
C ARG A 163 -8.24 17.68 -5.37
N LEU A 164 -8.10 18.11 -6.62
CA LEU A 164 -7.06 19.03 -7.08
C LEU A 164 -7.69 20.25 -7.75
N SER A 165 -7.44 21.45 -7.21
CA SER A 165 -7.96 22.68 -7.80
C SER A 165 -7.38 22.94 -9.20
N PRO A 166 -8.01 23.79 -10.03
CA PRO A 166 -7.48 24.14 -11.35
C PRO A 166 -6.03 24.68 -11.34
N ALA A 167 -5.61 25.32 -10.24
CA ALA A 167 -4.22 25.76 -10.05
C ALA A 167 -3.28 24.56 -9.82
N GLU A 168 -3.63 23.66 -8.91
CA GLU A 168 -2.84 22.46 -8.57
C GLU A 168 -2.75 21.46 -9.73
N LYS A 169 -3.83 21.33 -10.53
CA LYS A 169 -3.81 20.60 -11.79
C LYS A 169 -2.85 21.22 -12.82
N THR A 170 -2.77 22.55 -12.85
CA THR A 170 -1.87 23.27 -13.77
C THR A 170 -0.41 23.17 -13.31
N GLU A 171 -0.16 23.20 -12.00
CA GLU A 171 1.13 22.89 -11.39
C GLU A 171 1.58 21.46 -11.71
N LEU A 172 0.70 20.45 -11.55
CA LEU A 172 1.01 19.05 -11.83
C LEU A 172 1.31 18.80 -13.31
N ARG A 173 0.58 19.46 -14.24
CA ARG A 173 0.91 19.49 -15.68
C ARG A 173 2.26 20.14 -15.95
N GLY A 174 2.55 21.29 -15.34
CA GLY A 174 3.84 21.97 -15.50
C GLY A 174 5.03 21.14 -15.00
N ILE A 175 4.85 20.36 -13.93
CA ILE A 175 5.85 19.39 -13.47
C ILE A 175 6.00 18.25 -14.50
N ALA A 176 4.90 17.73 -15.04
CA ALA A 176 4.93 16.71 -16.08
C ALA A 176 5.68 17.17 -17.35
N ASP A 177 5.47 18.42 -17.77
CA ASP A 177 6.18 19.03 -18.89
C ASP A 177 7.67 19.27 -18.57
N ALA A 178 8.02 19.63 -17.33
CA ALA A 178 9.41 19.70 -16.90
C ALA A 178 10.10 18.32 -16.88
N VAL A 179 9.37 17.25 -16.56
CA VAL A 179 9.88 15.87 -16.65
C VAL A 179 10.05 15.44 -18.10
N GLN A 180 9.04 15.68 -18.96
CA GLN A 180 9.09 15.41 -20.40
C GLN A 180 10.32 16.05 -21.07
N ASN A 181 10.64 17.29 -20.68
CA ASN A 181 11.77 18.05 -21.20
C ASN A 181 13.10 17.80 -20.45
N ARG A 182 13.13 16.86 -19.48
CA ARG A 182 14.30 16.54 -18.64
C ARG A 182 14.90 17.78 -17.93
N THR A 183 14.05 18.72 -17.54
CA THR A 183 14.40 19.96 -16.81
C THR A 183 13.96 19.95 -15.34
N ALA A 184 13.12 18.99 -14.93
CA ALA A 184 12.55 18.93 -13.59
C ALA A 184 13.57 18.92 -12.43
N THR A 185 13.14 19.41 -11.27
CA THR A 185 13.90 19.37 -10.01
C THR A 185 13.38 18.30 -9.05
N PHE A 186 14.18 17.95 -8.04
CA PHE A 186 13.71 17.06 -6.96
C PHE A 186 12.58 17.68 -6.13
N GLU A 187 12.57 19.00 -5.95
CA GLU A 187 11.46 19.73 -5.32
C GLU A 187 10.16 19.60 -6.12
N GLN A 188 10.24 19.64 -7.46
CA GLN A 188 9.08 19.43 -8.32
C GLN A 188 8.55 17.98 -8.23
N LEU A 189 9.41 16.97 -8.16
CA LEU A 189 8.96 15.59 -7.94
C LEU A 189 8.37 15.42 -6.53
N SER A 190 8.95 16.02 -5.50
CA SER A 190 8.42 16.01 -4.14
C SER A 190 7.06 16.72 -4.05
N ARG A 191 6.88 17.85 -4.74
CA ARG A 191 5.59 18.53 -4.87
C ARG A 191 4.57 17.67 -5.63
N ALA A 192 4.98 16.96 -6.68
CA ALA A 192 4.13 15.99 -7.36
C ALA A 192 3.70 14.85 -6.43
N GLN A 193 4.57 14.31 -5.56
CA GLN A 193 4.16 13.33 -4.54
C GLN A 193 3.04 13.90 -3.66
N GLY A 194 3.20 15.12 -3.13
CA GLY A 194 2.17 15.80 -2.32
C GLY A 194 0.84 15.99 -3.05
N LEU A 195 0.88 16.39 -4.32
CA LEU A 195 -0.32 16.51 -5.16
C LEU A 195 -0.99 15.16 -5.46
N LEU A 196 -0.19 14.09 -5.63
CA LEU A 196 -0.69 12.72 -5.80
C LEU A 196 -1.34 12.17 -4.52
N TYR A 197 -0.85 12.53 -3.33
CA TYR A 197 -1.54 12.28 -2.06
C TYR A 197 -2.93 12.92 -2.04
N GLN A 198 -3.03 14.21 -2.42
CA GLN A 198 -4.29 14.94 -2.45
C GLN A 198 -5.27 14.43 -3.53
N ALA A 199 -4.74 13.89 -4.63
CA ALA A 199 -5.54 13.28 -5.69
C ALA A 199 -6.22 11.97 -5.27
N GLY A 200 -5.48 11.06 -4.62
CA GLY A 200 -5.94 9.69 -4.32
C GLY A 200 -6.47 9.45 -2.90
N ASN A 201 -6.07 10.24 -1.90
CA ASN A 201 -6.57 10.07 -0.53
C ASN A 201 -8.06 10.42 -0.50
N SER A 202 -8.94 9.42 -0.34
CA SER A 202 -10.36 9.58 -0.63
C SER A 202 -11.27 9.11 0.51
N ARG A 203 -11.03 7.89 0.97
CA ARG A 203 -11.74 7.14 2.03
C ARG A 203 -11.40 7.70 3.41
N THR A 204 -10.13 8.07 3.64
CA THR A 204 -9.64 8.61 4.93
C THR A 204 -10.32 9.91 5.34
N ASP A 205 -10.51 10.88 4.43
CA ASP A 205 -11.15 12.15 4.78
C ASP A 205 -12.60 11.96 5.26
N VAL A 206 -13.30 10.97 4.70
CA VAL A 206 -14.67 10.63 5.09
C VAL A 206 -14.68 9.92 6.45
N ILE A 207 -13.73 9.01 6.69
CA ILE A 207 -13.50 8.38 8.00
C ILE A 207 -13.17 9.43 9.07
N ASP A 208 -12.33 10.42 8.78
CA ASP A 208 -12.01 11.53 9.69
C ASP A 208 -13.20 12.48 9.90
N ALA A 209 -14.01 12.73 8.87
CA ALA A 209 -15.26 13.46 9.00
C ALA A 209 -16.25 12.72 9.92
N CYS A 210 -16.40 11.40 9.77
CA CYS A 210 -17.20 10.56 10.68
C CYS A 210 -16.65 10.62 12.12
N ASN A 211 -15.34 10.44 12.30
CA ASN A 211 -14.67 10.44 13.61
C ASN A 211 -14.80 11.78 14.35
N GLN A 212 -14.87 12.90 13.63
CA GLN A 212 -15.13 14.21 14.24
C GLN A 212 -16.63 14.47 14.43
N ALA A 213 -17.49 14.02 13.51
CA ALA A 213 -18.94 14.17 13.61
C ALA A 213 -19.52 13.56 14.89
N VAL A 214 -19.10 12.34 15.26
CA VAL A 214 -19.54 11.69 16.51
C VAL A 214 -19.10 12.43 17.78
N ARG A 215 -18.02 13.23 17.71
CA ARG A 215 -17.48 14.04 18.83
C ARG A 215 -18.19 15.39 18.99
N THR A 216 -18.98 15.85 18.01
CA THR A 216 -19.63 17.18 18.05
C THR A 216 -20.77 17.32 19.06
N GLY A 217 -21.26 16.22 19.64
CA GLY A 217 -22.44 16.20 20.53
C GLY A 217 -23.79 16.44 19.83
N ARG A 218 -23.81 17.03 18.62
CA ARG A 218 -25.01 17.41 17.86
C ARG A 218 -25.79 16.24 17.23
N LEU A 219 -25.20 15.05 17.19
CA LEU A 219 -25.85 13.82 16.72
C LEU A 219 -26.48 13.05 17.88
N SER A 220 -27.71 12.57 17.69
CA SER A 220 -28.36 11.63 18.62
C SER A 220 -27.61 10.28 18.69
N ALA A 221 -27.89 9.46 19.70
CA ALA A 221 -27.25 8.14 19.84
C ALA A 221 -27.49 7.20 18.64
N ALA A 222 -28.66 7.29 17.99
CA ALA A 222 -28.95 6.53 16.78
C ALA A 222 -28.17 7.05 15.56
N GLU A 223 -28.09 8.37 15.40
CA GLU A 223 -27.31 8.99 14.31
C GLU A 223 -25.80 8.78 14.47
N ARG A 224 -25.27 8.77 15.71
CA ARG A 224 -23.88 8.38 15.96
C ARG A 224 -23.62 6.94 15.51
N ARG A 225 -24.48 5.97 15.89
CA ARG A 225 -24.37 4.58 15.40
C ARG A 225 -24.44 4.46 13.87
N GLN A 226 -25.22 5.30 13.18
CA GLN A 226 -25.20 5.34 11.71
C GLN A 226 -23.85 5.84 11.16
N VAL A 227 -23.30 6.93 11.73
CA VAL A 227 -21.97 7.46 11.33
C VAL A 227 -20.84 6.48 11.65
N ASP A 228 -20.88 5.81 12.81
CA ASP A 228 -19.95 4.75 13.18
C ASP A 228 -20.06 3.55 12.23
N GLY A 229 -21.28 3.15 11.83
CA GLY A 229 -21.52 2.08 10.85
C GLY A 229 -20.96 2.42 9.46
N PHE A 230 -21.18 3.64 8.96
CA PHE A 230 -20.53 4.11 7.73
C PHE A 230 -19.01 4.14 7.85
N ARG A 231 -18.46 4.58 9.00
CA ARG A 231 -17.02 4.57 9.22
C ARG A 231 -16.46 3.14 9.17
N THR A 232 -17.05 2.19 9.90
CA THR A 232 -16.60 0.79 9.90
C THR A 232 -16.74 0.14 8.52
N SER A 233 -17.84 0.40 7.79
CA SER A 233 -17.97 -0.05 6.39
C SER A 233 -16.83 0.48 5.51
N LEU A 234 -16.55 1.79 5.57
CA LEU A 234 -15.47 2.42 4.79
C LEU A 234 -14.07 1.96 5.22
N GLN A 235 -13.84 1.68 6.51
CA GLN A 235 -12.58 1.12 7.00
C GLN A 235 -12.35 -0.28 6.42
N ASN A 236 -13.40 -1.12 6.39
CA ASN A 236 -13.38 -2.49 5.89
C ASN A 236 -13.60 -2.57 4.36
N GLY A 237 -13.03 -1.62 3.60
CA GLY A 237 -13.07 -1.62 2.12
C GLY A 237 -14.44 -1.33 1.47
N GLY A 238 -15.53 -1.20 2.24
CA GLY A 238 -16.90 -1.14 1.74
C GLY A 238 -17.16 -0.03 0.70
N SER A 239 -17.85 -0.38 -0.38
CA SER A 239 -18.35 0.57 -1.37
C SER A 239 -19.54 1.36 -0.82
N MET A 240 -19.69 2.60 -1.27
CA MET A 240 -20.75 3.51 -0.81
C MET A 240 -21.76 3.77 -1.93
N THR A 241 -23.04 3.45 -1.70
CA THR A 241 -24.09 3.76 -2.68
C THR A 241 -24.41 5.26 -2.71
N THR A 242 -25.14 5.71 -3.73
CA THR A 242 -25.64 7.09 -3.80
C THR A 242 -26.60 7.42 -2.63
N GLN A 243 -27.34 6.43 -2.11
CA GLN A 243 -28.20 6.60 -0.94
C GLN A 243 -27.39 6.71 0.36
N ASP A 244 -26.30 5.96 0.49
CA ASP A 244 -25.39 6.05 1.63
C ASP A 244 -24.70 7.42 1.66
N GLY A 245 -24.19 7.87 0.51
CA GLY A 245 -23.60 9.20 0.35
C GLY A 245 -24.57 10.32 0.74
N ALA A 246 -25.83 10.27 0.29
CA ALA A 246 -26.86 11.23 0.69
C ALA A 246 -27.19 11.15 2.20
N THR A 247 -27.25 9.95 2.77
CA THR A 247 -27.52 9.73 4.19
C THR A 247 -26.39 10.28 5.06
N LEU A 248 -25.14 9.98 4.71
CA LEU A 248 -23.97 10.46 5.42
C LEU A 248 -23.78 11.98 5.24
N SER A 249 -24.05 12.53 4.05
CA SER A 249 -24.09 13.99 3.82
C SER A 249 -24.98 14.71 4.84
N ARG A 250 -26.21 14.22 5.02
CA ARG A 250 -27.17 14.76 6.00
C ARG A 250 -26.66 14.66 7.44
N LEU A 251 -26.09 13.52 7.82
CA LEU A 251 -25.55 13.27 9.16
C LEU A 251 -24.36 14.19 9.47
N LEU A 252 -23.39 14.28 8.55
CA LEU A 252 -22.23 15.14 8.71
C LEU A 252 -22.63 16.63 8.68
N THR A 253 -23.57 17.03 7.81
CA THR A 253 -24.12 18.41 7.79
C THR A 253 -24.70 18.80 9.16
N LYS A 254 -25.48 17.91 9.78
CA LYS A 254 -26.03 18.13 11.13
C LYS A 254 -24.94 18.22 12.20
N ALA A 255 -23.91 17.39 12.11
CA ALA A 255 -22.80 17.41 13.06
C ALA A 255 -21.96 18.70 12.96
N PHE A 256 -21.49 19.04 11.77
CA PHE A 256 -20.63 20.21 11.57
C PHE A 256 -21.42 21.54 11.61
N GLY A 257 -22.72 21.54 11.35
CA GLY A 257 -23.57 22.75 11.35
C GLY A 257 -23.34 23.65 10.13
N GLN A 258 -22.79 23.08 9.07
CA GLN A 258 -22.52 23.69 7.77
C GLN A 258 -22.72 22.62 6.68
N PRO A 259 -22.97 22.99 5.41
CA PRO A 259 -23.21 22.00 4.34
C PRO A 259 -22.06 21.00 4.22
N VAL A 260 -22.37 19.70 4.25
CA VAL A 260 -21.41 18.63 3.96
C VAL A 260 -21.97 17.70 2.90
N THR A 261 -21.21 17.55 1.82
CA THR A 261 -21.55 16.74 0.66
C THR A 261 -20.61 15.54 0.60
N VAL A 262 -21.17 14.35 0.72
CA VAL A 262 -20.46 13.07 0.55
C VAL A 262 -20.91 12.42 -0.76
N ARG A 263 -19.95 12.08 -1.62
CA ARG A 263 -20.22 11.57 -2.99
C ARG A 263 -19.45 10.29 -3.27
N GLY A 264 -20.13 9.41 -4.01
CA GLY A 264 -19.50 8.32 -4.76
C GLY A 264 -19.04 8.84 -6.13
N TYR A 265 -17.79 8.56 -6.48
CA TYR A 265 -17.19 8.87 -7.78
C TYR A 265 -16.91 7.55 -8.52
N ASP A 266 -17.21 7.49 -9.81
CA ASP A 266 -17.07 6.26 -10.60
C ASP A 266 -15.62 6.04 -11.03
N ASP A 267 -15.21 4.77 -11.23
CA ASP A 267 -13.92 4.41 -11.82
C ASP A 267 -13.90 4.81 -13.32
N PRO A 268 -12.98 5.70 -13.77
CA PRO A 268 -12.90 6.10 -15.18
C PRO A 268 -12.58 4.95 -16.14
N GLN A 269 -12.03 3.83 -15.66
CA GLN A 269 -11.84 2.61 -16.47
C GLN A 269 -13.06 1.68 -16.43
N HIS A 270 -13.95 1.82 -15.44
CA HIS A 270 -15.11 0.95 -15.22
C HIS A 270 -16.37 1.78 -14.83
N PRO A 271 -16.82 2.73 -15.69
CA PRO A 271 -17.92 3.62 -15.36
C PRO A 271 -19.22 2.85 -15.10
N GLY A 272 -19.92 3.19 -14.01
CA GLY A 272 -21.10 2.46 -13.53
C GLY A 272 -20.83 1.20 -12.70
N ASP A 273 -19.59 0.72 -12.54
CA ASP A 273 -19.30 -0.38 -11.61
C ASP A 273 -19.40 0.10 -10.15
N ALA A 274 -20.52 -0.23 -9.50
CA ALA A 274 -20.81 0.13 -8.11
C ALA A 274 -19.76 -0.40 -7.11
N SER A 275 -19.07 -1.50 -7.41
CA SER A 275 -18.04 -2.07 -6.54
C SER A 275 -16.73 -1.28 -6.54
N ARG A 276 -16.50 -0.45 -7.58
CA ARG A 276 -15.25 0.31 -7.78
C ARG A 276 -15.39 1.81 -7.49
N ARG A 277 -16.51 2.24 -6.90
CA ARG A 277 -16.77 3.68 -6.66
C ARG A 277 -15.98 4.20 -5.47
N PHE A 278 -15.27 5.31 -5.69
CA PHE A 278 -14.47 6.02 -4.69
C PHE A 278 -15.33 6.98 -3.89
N VAL A 279 -14.83 7.42 -2.74
CA VAL A 279 -15.62 8.18 -1.75
C VAL A 279 -14.95 9.54 -1.49
N GLY A 280 -15.72 10.61 -1.27
CA GLY A 280 -15.15 11.90 -0.86
C GLY A 280 -16.13 12.81 -0.14
N VAL A 281 -15.59 13.77 0.61
CA VAL A 281 -16.35 14.66 1.51
C VAL A 281 -15.95 16.15 1.37
N GLU A 282 -16.89 16.95 0.88
CA GLU A 282 -16.78 18.42 0.80
C GLU A 282 -17.46 19.04 2.03
N VAL A 283 -16.83 19.99 2.71
CA VAL A 283 -17.32 20.62 3.96
C VAL A 283 -17.31 22.14 3.81
N GLY A 284 -18.48 22.78 3.92
CA GLY A 284 -18.63 24.21 3.68
C GLY A 284 -18.37 24.63 2.22
N GLY A 285 -18.40 23.68 1.28
CA GLY A 285 -18.00 23.89 -0.12
C GLY A 285 -16.50 23.73 -0.40
N ALA A 286 -15.69 23.41 0.60
CA ALA A 286 -14.27 23.09 0.46
C ALA A 286 -13.98 21.65 0.90
N LEU A 287 -13.21 20.88 0.15
CA LEU A 287 -12.79 19.54 0.59
C LEU A 287 -11.87 19.68 1.82
N ARG A 288 -12.05 18.85 2.85
CA ARG A 288 -11.14 18.83 4.00
C ARG A 288 -9.79 18.26 3.56
N ARG A 289 -8.85 19.16 3.32
CA ARG A 289 -7.46 18.85 2.96
C ARG A 289 -6.72 18.32 4.18
N THR A 290 -6.89 17.04 4.45
CA THR A 290 -6.06 16.30 5.40
C THR A 290 -4.92 15.66 4.60
N ASP A 291 -3.73 16.25 4.67
CA ASP A 291 -2.49 15.68 4.11
C ASP A 291 -2.04 14.46 4.95
N ARG A 292 -2.86 13.41 4.93
CA ARG A 292 -2.73 12.16 5.68
C ARG A 292 -2.57 11.02 4.69
N SER A 293 -1.34 10.54 4.54
CA SER A 293 -0.98 9.40 3.70
C SER A 293 -1.48 8.08 4.31
N GLY A 294 -2.79 7.84 4.16
CA GLY A 294 -3.52 6.69 4.72
C GLY A 294 -4.18 5.81 3.65
N PHE A 295 -3.52 5.59 2.51
CA PHE A 295 -4.08 4.86 1.36
C PHE A 295 -4.39 3.38 1.65
N GLY A 296 -5.56 2.90 1.26
CA GLY A 296 -5.81 1.47 1.02
C GLY A 296 -5.30 1.01 -0.36
N ASP A 297 -5.24 -0.30 -0.60
CA ASP A 297 -4.82 -0.85 -1.90
C ASP A 297 -5.77 -0.40 -3.03
N ASP A 298 -7.07 -0.23 -2.74
CA ASP A 298 -8.05 0.38 -3.66
C ASP A 298 -7.68 1.78 -4.11
N GLU A 299 -7.26 2.65 -3.17
CA GLU A 299 -6.94 4.05 -3.44
C GLU A 299 -5.60 4.16 -4.19
N LEU A 300 -4.71 3.19 -3.94
CA LEU A 300 -3.46 3.03 -4.68
C LEU A 300 -3.71 2.58 -6.13
N ARG A 301 -4.54 1.55 -6.31
CA ARG A 301 -5.04 1.06 -7.60
C ARG A 301 -5.76 2.17 -8.36
N GLN A 302 -6.66 2.90 -7.70
CA GLN A 302 -7.33 4.09 -8.23
C GLN A 302 -6.32 5.12 -8.74
N LEU A 303 -5.34 5.52 -7.93
CA LEU A 303 -4.39 6.56 -8.29
C LEU A 303 -3.47 6.13 -9.45
N GLY A 304 -3.08 4.85 -9.50
CA GLY A 304 -2.44 4.25 -10.67
C GLY A 304 -3.32 4.37 -11.92
N THR A 305 -4.58 3.95 -11.83
CA THR A 305 -5.60 4.02 -12.89
C THR A 305 -5.86 5.46 -13.37
N LEU A 306 -5.94 6.44 -12.47
CA LEU A 306 -6.09 7.87 -12.79
C LEU A 306 -4.86 8.40 -13.55
N GLY A 307 -3.67 8.00 -13.12
CA GLY A 307 -2.42 8.21 -13.84
C GLY A 307 -2.29 7.40 -15.15
N GLY A 308 -3.29 6.57 -15.48
CA GLY A 308 -3.33 5.79 -16.71
C GLY A 308 -2.52 4.49 -16.69
N ALA A 309 -2.09 4.02 -15.52
CA ALA A 309 -1.53 2.69 -15.36
C ALA A 309 -2.56 1.61 -15.79
N ARG A 310 -2.04 0.48 -16.29
CA ARG A 310 -2.82 -0.76 -16.42
C ARG A 310 -2.48 -1.66 -15.25
N GLY A 311 -3.37 -1.66 -14.25
CA GLY A 311 -3.26 -2.48 -13.04
C GLY A 311 -3.77 -3.91 -13.24
N ARG A 312 -3.21 -4.85 -12.47
CA ARG A 312 -3.87 -6.10 -12.06
C ARG A 312 -3.60 -6.35 -10.58
N ASP A 313 -4.57 -6.90 -9.89
CA ASP A 313 -4.44 -7.26 -8.47
C ASP A 313 -4.01 -8.72 -8.34
N VAL A 314 -3.08 -8.99 -7.43
CA VAL A 314 -2.62 -10.34 -7.06
C VAL A 314 -2.72 -10.46 -5.55
N ARG A 315 -3.42 -11.48 -5.04
CA ARG A 315 -3.50 -11.72 -3.59
C ARG A 315 -2.24 -12.44 -3.11
N MET A 316 -1.72 -12.02 -1.96
CA MET A 316 -0.51 -12.60 -1.36
C MET A 316 -0.78 -13.86 -0.51
N ASP A 317 -2.05 -14.25 -0.34
CA ASP A 317 -2.44 -15.51 0.32
C ASP A 317 -2.04 -16.76 -0.48
N ALA A 318 -2.04 -16.66 -1.81
CA ALA A 318 -1.77 -17.76 -2.74
C ALA A 318 -0.50 -17.54 -3.60
N THR A 319 0.34 -16.56 -3.28
CA THR A 319 1.53 -16.21 -4.09
C THR A 319 2.59 -15.55 -3.21
N THR A 320 3.80 -16.12 -3.16
CA THR A 320 4.92 -15.50 -2.43
C THR A 320 5.45 -14.26 -3.16
N LEU A 321 6.12 -13.35 -2.45
CA LEU A 321 6.69 -12.13 -3.05
C LEU A 321 7.75 -12.46 -4.12
N ARG A 322 8.50 -13.55 -3.93
CA ARG A 322 9.37 -14.12 -4.95
C ARG A 322 8.61 -14.61 -6.19
N GLN A 323 7.52 -15.36 -6.02
CA GLN A 323 6.70 -15.84 -7.14
C GLN A 323 6.08 -14.67 -7.93
N LEU A 324 5.60 -13.64 -7.23
CA LEU A 324 5.11 -12.41 -7.82
C LEU A 324 6.21 -11.71 -8.65
N PHE A 325 7.40 -11.55 -8.08
CA PHE A 325 8.56 -10.92 -8.74
C PHE A 325 9.04 -11.68 -9.99
N ASP A 326 9.06 -13.02 -9.95
CA ASP A 326 9.44 -13.87 -11.09
C ASP A 326 8.37 -13.85 -12.20
N GLY A 327 7.11 -13.55 -11.84
CA GLY A 327 6.00 -13.29 -12.77
C GLY A 327 5.96 -11.88 -13.39
N LEU A 328 6.74 -10.90 -12.90
CA LEU A 328 6.77 -9.55 -13.47
C LEU A 328 7.50 -9.52 -14.82
N ARG A 329 6.91 -8.82 -15.79
CA ARG A 329 7.53 -8.52 -17.09
C ARG A 329 8.39 -7.24 -17.02
N PRO A 330 9.35 -7.00 -17.94
CA PRO A 330 10.02 -5.70 -18.06
C PRO A 330 9.01 -4.56 -18.24
N GLY A 331 9.15 -3.50 -17.44
CA GLY A 331 8.21 -2.39 -17.35
C GLY A 331 7.05 -2.59 -16.35
N GLU A 332 6.87 -3.80 -15.82
CA GLU A 332 5.89 -4.05 -14.75
C GLU A 332 6.50 -3.84 -13.37
N SER A 333 5.66 -3.43 -12.41
CA SER A 333 6.05 -3.25 -11.01
C SER A 333 4.85 -3.47 -10.10
N ALA A 334 5.04 -4.20 -9.01
CA ALA A 334 4.02 -4.43 -8.00
C ALA A 334 4.26 -3.53 -6.79
N THR A 335 3.22 -2.84 -6.32
CA THR A 335 3.23 -2.28 -4.97
C THR A 335 2.58 -3.28 -4.03
N ILE A 336 3.23 -3.57 -2.90
CA ILE A 336 2.75 -4.47 -1.84
C ILE A 336 2.69 -3.74 -0.51
N ARG A 337 1.69 -4.08 0.31
CA ARG A 337 1.59 -3.63 1.70
C ARG A 337 2.41 -4.56 2.60
N VAL A 338 3.21 -3.99 3.50
CA VAL A 338 4.11 -4.70 4.41
C VAL A 338 4.16 -4.01 5.77
N SER A 339 4.73 -4.69 6.77
CA SER A 339 5.17 -4.03 8.00
C SER A 339 6.32 -3.05 7.73
N GLY A 340 6.33 -1.92 8.45
CA GLY A 340 7.34 -0.86 8.31
C GLY A 340 8.75 -1.26 8.76
N ASP A 341 8.87 -2.21 9.68
CA ASP A 341 10.15 -2.75 10.16
C ASP A 341 10.06 -4.25 10.48
N ASP A 342 11.21 -4.88 10.78
CA ASP A 342 11.33 -6.32 11.05
C ASP A 342 10.63 -6.77 12.37
N SER A 343 9.91 -5.89 13.07
CA SER A 343 9.22 -6.16 14.35
C SER A 343 7.75 -5.71 14.42
N GLY A 344 7.24 -4.96 13.44
CA GLY A 344 5.87 -4.47 13.44
C GLY A 344 4.85 -5.56 13.06
N SER A 345 3.71 -5.59 13.76
CA SER A 345 2.60 -6.53 13.55
C SER A 345 1.64 -6.16 12.42
N ASP A 346 1.70 -4.91 11.94
CA ASP A 346 0.65 -4.30 11.12
C ASP A 346 1.17 -4.01 9.71
N ALA A 347 0.49 -4.48 8.67
CA ALA A 347 0.82 -4.16 7.28
C ALA A 347 0.41 -2.70 6.95
N ASN A 348 1.18 -1.72 7.44
CA ASN A 348 0.86 -0.29 7.35
C ASN A 348 1.81 0.53 6.45
N HIS A 349 2.74 -0.13 5.77
CA HIS A 349 3.76 0.47 4.90
C HIS A 349 3.63 -0.07 3.46
N PHE A 350 4.18 0.62 2.47
CA PHE A 350 4.16 0.20 1.06
C PHE A 350 5.56 0.12 0.46
N VAL A 351 5.88 -0.98 -0.21
CA VAL A 351 7.10 -1.09 -1.01
C VAL A 351 6.79 -1.52 -2.44
N THR A 352 7.62 -1.09 -3.38
CA THR A 352 7.55 -1.50 -4.78
C THR A 352 8.60 -2.55 -5.06
N ILE A 353 8.19 -3.65 -5.68
CA ILE A 353 9.09 -4.54 -6.40
C ILE A 353 8.86 -4.38 -7.90
N GLY A 354 9.89 -4.48 -8.74
CA GLY A 354 9.69 -4.21 -10.16
C GLY A 354 10.83 -4.59 -11.07
N ARG A 355 10.55 -4.47 -12.38
CA ARG A 355 11.54 -4.59 -13.45
C ARG A 355 11.43 -3.37 -14.35
N ARG A 356 12.54 -2.67 -14.57
CA ARG A 356 12.65 -1.58 -15.55
C ARG A 356 12.30 -2.06 -16.97
N PRO A 357 11.98 -1.18 -17.93
CA PRO A 357 11.79 -1.56 -19.34
C PRO A 357 12.96 -2.35 -19.95
N ASP A 358 14.19 -2.09 -19.50
CA ASP A 358 15.38 -2.84 -19.90
C ASP A 358 15.44 -4.27 -19.31
N GLY A 359 14.65 -4.59 -18.28
CA GLY A 359 14.61 -5.87 -17.58
C GLY A 359 15.42 -5.93 -16.27
N THR A 360 16.03 -4.83 -15.85
CA THR A 360 16.76 -4.71 -14.57
C THR A 360 15.81 -4.64 -13.39
N ALA A 361 16.01 -5.52 -12.41
CA ALA A 361 15.18 -5.61 -11.22
C ALA A 361 15.41 -4.45 -10.24
N TYR A 362 14.39 -4.10 -9.46
CA TYR A 362 14.51 -3.17 -8.34
C TYR A 362 13.52 -3.43 -7.21
N LEU A 363 13.92 -3.06 -5.99
CA LEU A 363 13.10 -2.92 -4.79
C LEU A 363 13.17 -1.45 -4.37
N TYR A 364 12.03 -0.78 -4.18
CA TYR A 364 11.96 0.61 -3.72
C TYR A 364 11.10 0.71 -2.47
N ASN A 365 11.65 1.40 -1.48
CA ASN A 365 11.02 1.70 -0.21
C ASN A 365 11.21 3.21 0.03
N PRO A 366 10.15 4.04 -0.02
CA PRO A 366 10.29 5.49 0.14
C PRO A 366 10.54 5.94 1.58
N ASP A 367 10.22 5.12 2.58
CA ASP A 367 10.48 5.39 4.01
C ASP A 367 11.18 4.18 4.65
N PRO A 368 12.45 3.92 4.29
CA PRO A 368 13.19 2.75 4.75
C PRO A 368 13.40 2.75 6.26
N GLY A 369 13.03 1.63 6.89
CA GLY A 369 13.37 1.34 8.27
C GLY A 369 14.89 1.23 8.48
N ARG A 370 15.35 1.19 9.73
CA ARG A 370 16.79 1.10 10.02
C ARG A 370 17.36 -0.22 9.48
N GLY A 371 18.34 -0.12 8.59
CA GLY A 371 18.93 -1.26 7.87
C GLY A 371 18.37 -1.45 6.45
N ASP A 372 17.33 -0.72 6.06
CA ASP A 372 16.72 -0.81 4.74
C ASP A 372 17.29 0.24 3.77
N PHE A 373 17.21 -0.06 2.47
CA PHE A 373 17.59 0.84 1.39
C PHE A 373 16.36 1.57 0.84
N THR A 374 16.52 2.84 0.49
CA THR A 374 15.52 3.58 -0.31
C THR A 374 15.28 2.88 -1.65
N LEU A 375 16.35 2.45 -2.32
CA LEU A 375 16.28 1.72 -3.58
C LEU A 375 17.39 0.68 -3.62
N PHE A 376 17.06 -0.55 -4.01
CA PHE A 376 18.01 -1.64 -4.22
C PHE A 376 17.81 -2.22 -5.62
N THR A 377 18.81 -2.13 -6.50
CA THR A 377 18.74 -2.62 -7.89
C THR A 377 19.44 -3.97 -8.04
N GLY A 378 18.77 -4.92 -8.68
CA GLY A 378 19.32 -6.23 -9.00
C GLY A 378 19.97 -6.28 -10.38
N ALA A 379 20.00 -7.49 -10.97
CA ALA A 379 20.51 -7.73 -12.31
C ALA A 379 19.42 -7.59 -13.39
N ARG A 380 19.86 -7.55 -14.65
CA ARG A 380 19.01 -7.60 -15.85
C ARG A 380 18.62 -9.04 -16.17
N GLY A 381 17.32 -9.32 -16.27
CA GLY A 381 16.80 -10.65 -16.60
C GLY A 381 16.22 -11.40 -15.40
N ARG A 382 15.97 -12.70 -15.54
CA ARG A 382 15.31 -13.51 -14.50
C ARG A 382 16.22 -13.77 -13.30
N GLU A 383 17.42 -14.28 -13.53
CA GLU A 383 18.42 -14.52 -12.49
C GLU A 383 18.78 -13.20 -11.77
N GLN A 384 18.96 -13.28 -10.45
CA GLN A 384 19.24 -12.14 -9.59
C GLN A 384 20.40 -12.44 -8.64
N PRO A 385 21.22 -11.44 -8.25
CA PRO A 385 22.25 -11.62 -7.23
C PRO A 385 21.63 -12.04 -5.90
N GLN A 386 22.31 -12.88 -5.12
CA GLN A 386 21.78 -13.35 -3.82
C GLN A 386 21.36 -12.19 -2.92
N ALA A 387 22.17 -11.13 -2.82
CA ALA A 387 21.84 -9.93 -2.05
C ALA A 387 20.52 -9.22 -2.46
N PHE A 388 20.06 -9.38 -3.71
CA PHE A 388 18.73 -8.91 -4.13
C PHE A 388 17.62 -9.82 -3.62
N LEU A 389 17.83 -11.15 -3.70
CA LEU A 389 16.90 -12.14 -3.16
C LEU A 389 16.80 -12.04 -1.63
N ASP A 390 17.89 -11.73 -0.94
CA ASP A 390 17.92 -11.52 0.51
C ASP A 390 17.08 -10.30 0.92
N GLN A 391 17.18 -9.17 0.18
CA GLN A 391 16.33 -8.00 0.42
C GLN A 391 14.87 -8.24 -0.01
N LEU A 392 14.61 -9.10 -0.99
CA LEU A 392 13.26 -9.52 -1.37
C LEU A 392 12.62 -10.37 -0.25
N GLN A 393 13.36 -11.32 0.32
CA GLN A 393 12.93 -12.14 1.44
C GLN A 393 12.59 -11.28 2.66
N ARG A 394 13.41 -10.27 3.00
CA ARG A 394 13.12 -9.34 4.12
C ARG A 394 11.80 -8.58 3.97
N TYR A 395 11.28 -8.39 2.75
CA TYR A 395 9.93 -7.83 2.55
C TYR A 395 8.84 -8.91 2.50
N GLU A 396 9.16 -10.13 2.06
CA GLU A 396 8.27 -11.30 2.17
C GLU A 396 7.97 -11.63 3.65
N ASP A 397 9.01 -11.65 4.50
CA ASP A 397 8.91 -11.87 5.95
C ASP A 397 8.10 -10.79 6.68
N ARG A 398 7.97 -9.59 6.08
CA ARG A 398 7.11 -8.48 6.56
C ARG A 398 5.73 -8.42 5.91
N THR A 399 5.39 -9.36 5.02
CA THR A 399 4.07 -9.44 4.37
C THR A 399 3.08 -10.13 5.32
N VAL A 400 2.68 -9.40 6.36
CA VAL A 400 1.75 -9.85 7.40
C VAL A 400 0.29 -9.55 7.04
N VAL A 401 -0.65 -10.25 7.69
CA VAL A 401 -2.09 -9.95 7.69
C VAL A 401 -2.31 -8.53 8.28
N ASP A 402 -3.16 -7.70 7.69
CA ASP A 402 -3.48 -6.37 8.26
C ASP A 402 -4.53 -6.50 9.40
N GLY A 403 -4.76 -5.43 10.16
CA GLY A 403 -5.63 -5.42 11.34
C GLY A 403 -7.12 -5.66 11.08
N ASP A 404 -7.53 -5.76 9.81
CA ASP A 404 -8.86 -6.18 9.33
C ASP A 404 -8.97 -7.71 9.13
N GLN A 405 -7.89 -8.46 9.33
CA GLN A 405 -7.71 -9.89 9.08
C GLN A 405 -7.62 -10.29 7.59
N GLU A 406 -7.45 -9.35 6.67
CA GLU A 406 -7.18 -9.66 5.25
C GLU A 406 -5.67 -9.75 4.96
N MET A 407 -5.29 -10.66 4.06
CA MET A 407 -3.94 -10.67 3.48
C MET A 407 -3.81 -9.53 2.47
N PRO A 408 -2.70 -8.78 2.46
CA PRO A 408 -2.53 -7.64 1.58
C PRO A 408 -2.56 -8.03 0.10
N SER A 409 -3.03 -7.13 -0.75
CA SER A 409 -3.02 -7.32 -2.20
C SER A 409 -1.87 -6.56 -2.86
N ALA A 410 -1.27 -7.18 -3.87
CA ALA A 410 -0.25 -6.57 -4.71
C ALA A 410 -0.90 -5.88 -5.92
N VAL A 411 -0.72 -4.57 -6.05
CA VAL A 411 -1.18 -3.78 -7.20
C VAL A 411 -0.07 -3.75 -8.25
N VAL A 412 -0.21 -4.56 -9.31
CA VAL A 412 0.79 -4.70 -10.39
C VAL A 412 0.48 -3.75 -11.55
N ASN A 413 1.29 -2.70 -11.71
CA ASN A 413 1.15 -1.65 -12.71
C ASN A 413 2.04 -1.83 -13.94
N SER A 414 1.64 -1.20 -15.04
CA SER A 414 2.42 -0.96 -16.26
C SER A 414 2.00 0.38 -16.90
N TYR A 415 2.92 1.09 -17.57
CA TYR A 415 2.81 2.52 -17.95
C TYR A 415 3.12 2.84 -19.43
#